data_AF-I7LN88-F1
#
_entry.id   AF-I7LN88-F1
#
_cell.length_a   1.000
_cell.length_b   1.000
_cell.length_c   1.000
_cell.angle_alpha   90.00
_cell.angle_beta   90.00
_cell.angle_gamma   90.00
#
_symmetry.space_group_name_H-M   'P 1'
#
loop_
_entity.id
_entity.type
_entity.pdbx_description
1 polymer ?
#
loop_
_entity_poly.entity_id
_entity_poly.type
_entity_poly.pdbx_seq_one_letter_code
_entity_poly.pdbx_strand_id
1 'polypeptide(L)'
;MRWRECVDRGFIRPDPRAKERVPGSLASAARFLRAAEKNVMIEEYEMAHLAAYNSAFRSIRAFLYAAGYVERSHACLITAVRHTEGDDPGVMNLANTFDKMRIARHNVQYSGSQVS
;
A
#
# COMPACT_ATOMS: atom_id res chain seq x y z
N MET A 1 8.09 -3.04 -12.62
CA MET A 1 8.98 -4.23 -12.53
C MET A 1 8.14 -5.47 -12.82
N ARG A 2 8.76 -6.56 -13.29
CA ARG A 2 8.05 -7.84 -13.49
C ARG A 2 8.04 -8.64 -12.18
N TRP A 3 7.05 -9.52 -12.00
CA TRP A 3 6.92 -10.35 -10.80
C TRP A 3 8.20 -11.14 -10.48
N ARG A 4 8.74 -11.83 -11.49
CA ARG A 4 9.97 -12.61 -11.37
C ARG A 4 11.14 -11.78 -10.86
N GLU A 5 11.29 -10.55 -11.34
CA GLU A 5 12.33 -9.62 -10.87
C GLU A 5 12.13 -9.25 -9.39
N CYS A 6 10.90 -9.01 -8.97
CA CYS A 6 10.58 -8.70 -7.58
C CYS A 6 10.89 -9.87 -6.63
N VAL A 7 10.68 -11.12 -7.07
CA VAL A 7 11.01 -12.31 -6.28
C VAL A 7 12.51 -12.59 -6.30
N ASP A 8 13.14 -12.60 -7.47
CA ASP A 8 14.56 -12.93 -7.64
C ASP A 8 15.47 -11.96 -6.87
N ARG A 9 15.11 -10.66 -6.83
CA ARG A 9 15.81 -9.63 -6.05
C ARG A 9 15.46 -9.64 -4.57
N GLY A 10 14.56 -10.54 -4.14
CA GLY A 10 14.09 -10.67 -2.76
C GLY A 10 13.31 -9.44 -2.27
N PHE A 11 12.70 -8.68 -3.18
CA PHE A 11 11.81 -7.56 -2.85
C PHE A 11 10.42 -8.03 -2.42
N ILE A 12 10.00 -9.20 -2.91
CA ILE A 12 8.88 -9.97 -2.39
C ILE A 12 9.43 -11.34 -1.99
N ARG A 13 9.10 -11.82 -0.79
CA ARG A 13 9.61 -13.09 -0.27
C ARG A 13 8.48 -13.94 0.30
N PRO A 14 8.46 -15.26 0.08
CA PRO A 14 7.56 -16.12 0.82
C PRO A 14 7.88 -16.06 2.32
N ASP A 15 6.86 -16.07 3.16
CA ASP A 15 6.98 -16.15 4.61
C ASP A 15 5.84 -17.02 5.16
N PRO A 16 6.14 -18.19 5.77
CA PRO A 16 5.12 -19.08 6.35
C PRO A 16 4.21 -18.38 7.37
N ARG A 17 4.71 -17.33 8.03
CA ARG A 17 4.00 -16.55 9.04
C ARG A 17 3.33 -15.30 8.47
N ALA A 18 3.33 -15.10 7.15
CA ALA A 18 2.74 -13.91 6.54
C ALA A 18 1.25 -13.79 6.89
N LYS A 19 0.50 -14.89 6.84
CA LYS A 19 -0.94 -14.92 7.11
C LYS A 19 -1.30 -14.46 8.53
N GLU A 20 -0.44 -14.71 9.52
CA GLU A 20 -0.60 -14.24 10.91
C GLU A 20 -0.65 -12.69 10.99
N ARG A 21 -0.08 -12.00 10.01
CA ARG A 21 0.01 -10.53 9.98
C ARG A 21 -1.22 -9.85 9.41
N VAL A 22 -2.13 -10.59 8.78
CA VAL A 22 -3.34 -10.02 8.13
C VAL A 22 -4.18 -9.19 9.12
N PRO A 23 -4.55 -9.69 10.33
CA PRO A 23 -5.39 -8.93 11.25
C PRO A 23 -4.72 -7.63 11.70
N GLY A 24 -3.42 -7.68 12.02
CA GLY A 24 -2.65 -6.51 12.43
C GLY A 24 -2.49 -5.46 11.33
N SER A 25 -2.36 -5.89 10.07
CA SER A 25 -2.31 -5.00 8.92
C SER A 25 -3.64 -4.28 8.71
N LEU A 26 -4.76 -5.02 8.74
CA LEU A 26 -6.11 -4.45 8.60
C LEU A 26 -6.46 -3.49 9.76
N ALA A 27 -6.11 -3.85 11.00
CA ALA A 27 -6.31 -2.96 12.15
C ALA A 27 -5.51 -1.64 12.01
N SER A 28 -4.28 -1.73 11.51
CA SER A 28 -3.46 -0.55 11.21
C SER A 28 -4.06 0.28 10.07
N ALA A 29 -4.56 -0.36 9.02
CA ALA A 29 -5.21 0.31 7.89
C ALA A 29 -6.42 1.15 8.36
N ALA A 30 -7.28 0.56 9.19
CA ALA A 30 -8.44 1.24 9.76
C ALA A 30 -8.04 2.42 10.66
N ARG A 31 -6.96 2.28 11.45
CA ARG A 31 -6.45 3.39 12.28
C ARG A 31 -5.94 4.56 11.43
N PHE A 32 -5.20 4.27 10.36
CA PHE A 32 -4.71 5.30 9.45
C PHE A 32 -5.84 5.98 8.67
N LEU A 33 -6.90 5.24 8.30
CA LEU A 33 -8.08 5.82 7.67
C LEU A 33 -8.74 6.86 8.60
N ARG A 34 -8.98 6.49 9.87
CA ARG A 34 -9.52 7.43 10.87
C ARG A 34 -8.64 8.65 11.08
N ALA A 35 -7.32 8.50 10.99
CA ALA A 35 -6.40 9.64 11.07
C ALA A 35 -6.51 10.54 9.84
N ALA A 36 -6.62 9.95 8.65
CA ALA A 36 -6.82 10.70 7.41
C ALA A 36 -8.11 11.53 7.46
N GLU A 37 -9.22 10.92 7.86
CA GLU A 37 -10.52 11.60 8.02
C GLU A 37 -10.42 12.79 8.98
N LYS A 38 -9.76 12.61 10.13
CA LYS A 38 -9.54 13.70 11.10
C LYS A 38 -8.71 14.84 10.54
N ASN A 39 -7.65 14.53 9.78
CA ASN A 39 -6.79 15.56 9.17
C ASN A 39 -7.55 16.36 8.11
N VAL A 40 -8.45 15.73 7.34
CA VAL A 40 -9.34 16.45 6.40
C VAL A 40 -10.21 17.47 7.15
N MET A 41 -10.76 17.10 8.31
CA MET A 41 -11.64 17.99 9.09
C MET A 41 -10.94 19.25 9.62
N ILE A 42 -9.62 19.23 9.75
CA ILE A 42 -8.80 20.37 10.20
C ILE A 42 -7.98 20.98 9.06
N GLU A 43 -8.28 20.60 7.81
CA GLU A 43 -7.63 21.12 6.59
C GLU A 43 -6.11 20.84 6.49
N GLU A 44 -5.62 19.87 7.26
CA GLU A 44 -4.23 19.38 7.19
C GLU A 44 -4.09 18.35 6.05
N TYR A 45 -4.22 18.81 4.81
CA TYR A 45 -4.36 17.95 3.62
C TYR A 45 -3.11 17.10 3.33
N GLU A 46 -1.92 17.62 3.55
CA GLU A 46 -0.68 16.84 3.44
C GLU A 46 -0.69 15.67 4.43
N MET A 47 -1.08 15.92 5.68
CA MET A 47 -1.18 14.88 6.70
C MET A 47 -2.32 13.90 6.42
N ALA A 48 -3.43 14.39 5.86
CA ALA A 48 -4.52 13.54 5.39
C ALA A 48 -4.04 12.58 4.29
N HIS A 49 -3.31 13.09 3.30
CA HIS A 49 -2.75 12.29 2.20
C HIS A 49 -1.76 11.24 2.70
N LEU A 50 -0.87 11.59 3.62
CA LEU A 50 0.08 10.65 4.22
C LEU A 50 -0.62 9.55 5.02
N ALA A 51 -1.64 9.90 5.78
CA ALA A 51 -2.45 8.93 6.52
C ALA A 51 -3.24 8.02 5.57
N ALA A 52 -3.86 8.57 4.52
CA ALA A 52 -4.59 7.80 3.52
C ALA A 52 -3.66 6.82 2.78
N TYR A 53 -2.48 7.27 2.36
CA TYR A 53 -1.46 6.42 1.75
C TYR A 53 -1.06 5.27 2.68
N ASN A 54 -0.84 5.56 3.98
CA ASN A 54 -0.49 4.53 4.95
C ASN A 54 -1.64 3.53 5.16
N SER A 55 -2.90 3.98 5.11
CA SER A 55 -4.06 3.09 5.13
C SER A 55 -4.03 2.12 3.93
N ALA A 56 -3.94 2.67 2.72
CA ALA A 56 -3.89 1.90 1.49
C ALA A 56 -2.70 0.93 1.44
N PHE A 57 -1.52 1.36 1.89
CA PHE A 57 -0.32 0.52 1.99
C PHE A 57 -0.54 -0.70 2.88
N ARG A 58 -1.22 -0.52 4.02
CA ARG A 58 -1.54 -1.62 4.94
C ARG A 58 -2.58 -2.58 4.36
N SER A 59 -3.55 -2.06 3.60
CA SER A 59 -4.52 -2.88 2.88
C SER A 59 -3.87 -3.71 1.78
N ILE A 60 -3.01 -3.11 0.96
CA ILE A 60 -2.22 -3.80 -0.08
C ILE A 60 -1.37 -4.92 0.54
N ARG A 61 -0.72 -4.68 1.68
CA ARG A 61 0.05 -5.71 2.39
C ARG A 61 -0.81 -6.87 2.86
N ALA A 62 -2.08 -6.63 3.23
CA ALA A 62 -2.97 -7.68 3.67
C ALA A 62 -3.23 -8.70 2.55
N PHE A 63 -3.33 -8.27 1.28
CA PHE A 63 -3.41 -9.18 0.13
C PHE A 63 -2.15 -10.05 0.01
N LEU A 64 -0.96 -9.44 0.05
CA LEU A 64 0.29 -10.21 0.01
C LEU A 64 0.41 -11.21 1.17
N TYR A 65 -0.03 -10.81 2.36
CA TYR A 65 -0.03 -11.65 3.55
C TYR A 65 -0.97 -12.83 3.44
N ALA A 66 -2.18 -12.60 2.93
CA ALA A 66 -3.13 -13.67 2.62
C ALA A 66 -2.54 -14.66 1.61
N ALA A 67 -1.75 -14.18 0.64
CA ALA A 67 -1.05 -14.99 -0.35
C ALA A 67 0.25 -15.65 0.16
N GLY A 68 0.68 -15.40 1.40
CA GLY A 68 1.89 -16.03 1.97
C GLY A 68 3.22 -15.30 1.68
N TYR A 69 3.17 -14.03 1.28
CA TYR A 69 4.35 -13.24 0.93
C TYR A 69 4.54 -12.02 1.81
N VAL A 70 5.78 -11.54 1.96
CA VAL A 70 6.13 -10.27 2.60
C VAL A 70 6.90 -9.38 1.64
N GLU A 71 6.72 -8.06 1.79
CA GLU A 71 7.35 -7.05 0.96
C GLU A 71 8.61 -6.43 1.61
N ARG A 72 9.56 -6.03 0.78
CA ARG A 72 10.72 -5.19 1.11
C ARG A 72 10.86 -3.97 0.19
N SER A 73 10.02 -3.87 -0.85
CA SER A 73 10.00 -2.75 -1.79
C SER A 73 8.57 -2.34 -2.12
N HIS A 74 8.26 -1.06 -1.95
CA HIS A 74 6.94 -0.52 -2.25
C HIS A 74 6.64 -0.56 -3.76
N ALA A 75 7.68 -0.44 -4.59
CA ALA A 75 7.54 -0.44 -6.05
C ALA A 75 7.14 -1.82 -6.63
N CYS A 76 7.28 -2.90 -5.85
CA CYS A 76 6.85 -4.25 -6.25
C CYS A 76 5.41 -4.58 -5.85
N LEU A 77 4.75 -3.74 -5.05
CA LEU A 77 3.47 -4.10 -4.44
C LEU A 77 2.34 -4.30 -5.45
N ILE A 78 2.21 -3.43 -6.45
CA ILE A 78 1.15 -3.56 -7.47
C ILE A 78 1.37 -4.81 -8.31
N THR A 79 2.62 -5.11 -8.64
CA THR A 79 2.99 -6.32 -9.36
C THR A 79 2.69 -7.57 -8.53
N ALA A 80 2.90 -7.51 -7.22
CA ALA A 80 2.54 -8.59 -6.31
C ALA A 80 1.02 -8.79 -6.23
N VAL A 81 0.23 -7.72 -6.05
CA VAL A 81 -1.24 -7.82 -5.99
C VAL A 81 -1.80 -8.35 -7.30
N ARG A 82 -1.33 -7.89 -8.47
CA ARG A 82 -1.76 -8.44 -9.76
C ARG A 82 -1.42 -9.93 -9.89
N HIS A 83 -0.30 -10.37 -9.32
CA HIS A 83 0.06 -11.78 -9.33
C HIS A 83 -0.84 -12.62 -8.40
N THR A 84 -1.23 -12.11 -7.23
CA THR A 84 -1.98 -12.87 -6.24
C THR A 84 -3.49 -12.84 -6.46
N GLU A 85 -4.02 -11.69 -6.90
CA GLU A 85 -5.47 -11.47 -7.09
C GLU A 85 -5.89 -11.55 -8.58
N GLY A 86 -4.93 -11.71 -9.49
CA GLY A 86 -5.19 -11.69 -10.94
C GLY A 86 -5.56 -10.30 -11.46
N ASP A 87 -6.37 -10.28 -12.51
CA ASP A 87 -6.81 -9.05 -13.20
C ASP A 87 -8.23 -8.63 -12.78
N ASP A 88 -8.64 -8.89 -11.53
CA ASP A 88 -9.92 -8.37 -11.02
C ASP A 88 -9.99 -6.84 -11.18
N PRO A 89 -10.99 -6.31 -11.92
CA PRO A 89 -11.03 -4.88 -12.23
C PRO A 89 -11.14 -3.99 -11.00
N GLY A 90 -11.87 -4.42 -9.96
CA GLY A 90 -12.06 -3.67 -8.73
C GLY A 90 -10.75 -3.55 -7.94
N VAL A 91 -10.07 -4.67 -7.73
CA VAL A 91 -8.77 -4.72 -7.06
C VAL A 91 -7.72 -3.96 -7.86
N MET A 92 -7.67 -4.11 -9.18
CA MET A 92 -6.72 -3.39 -10.02
C MET A 92 -6.95 -1.88 -10.02
N ASN A 93 -8.20 -1.42 -9.99
CA ASN A 93 -8.50 0.00 -9.86
C ASN A 93 -7.98 0.59 -8.53
N LEU A 94 -8.18 -0.15 -7.43
CA LEU A 94 -7.65 0.24 -6.12
C LEU A 94 -6.11 0.21 -6.10
N ALA A 95 -5.49 -0.81 -6.68
CA ALA A 95 -4.04 -0.94 -6.76
C ALA A 95 -3.40 0.18 -7.59
N ASN A 96 -4.02 0.57 -8.71
CA ASN A 96 -3.59 1.70 -9.53
C ASN A 96 -3.74 3.03 -8.79
N THR A 97 -4.83 3.20 -8.03
CA THR A 97 -5.03 4.37 -7.17
C THR A 97 -3.93 4.46 -6.10
N PHE A 98 -3.60 3.33 -5.46
CA PHE A 98 -2.48 3.25 -4.53
C PHE A 98 -1.14 3.65 -5.16
N ASP A 99 -0.88 3.30 -6.43
CA ASP A 99 0.36 3.72 -7.10
C ASP A 99 0.46 5.24 -7.25
N LYS A 100 -0.65 5.87 -7.64
CA LYS A 100 -0.74 7.32 -7.76
C LYS A 100 -0.49 7.97 -6.39
N MET A 101 -1.09 7.44 -5.33
CA MET A 101 -0.85 7.90 -3.97
C MET A 101 0.62 7.74 -3.55
N ARG A 102 1.28 6.64 -3.93
CA ARG A 102 2.70 6.39 -3.64
C ARG A 102 3.59 7.45 -4.28
N ILE A 103 3.32 7.82 -5.54
CA ILE A 103 4.06 8.87 -6.25
C ILE A 103 3.79 10.23 -5.58
N ALA A 104 2.53 10.57 -5.34
CA ALA A 104 2.17 11.83 -4.68
C ALA A 104 2.79 11.95 -3.27
N ARG A 105 2.80 10.86 -2.49
CA ARG A 105 3.44 10.81 -1.16
C ARG A 105 4.94 11.12 -1.24
N HIS A 106 5.63 10.68 -2.30
CA HIS A 106 7.03 11.03 -2.49
C HIS A 106 7.20 12.54 -2.69
N ASN A 107 6.35 13.15 -3.53
CA ASN A 107 6.41 14.59 -3.80
C ASN A 107 6.08 15.43 -2.55
N VAL A 108 5.04 15.04 -1.81
CA VAL A 108 4.64 15.73 -0.56
C VAL A 108 5.76 15.66 0.49
N GLN A 109 6.39 14.49 0.69
CA GLN A 109 7.37 14.35 1.78
C GLN A 109 8.78 14.81 1.43
N TYR A 110 9.19 14.76 0.17
CA TYR A 110 10.58 15.00 -0.22
C TYR A 110 10.77 16.18 -1.17
N SER A 111 9.73 16.57 -1.91
CA SER A 111 9.80 17.68 -2.88
C SER A 111 9.11 18.95 -2.40
N GLY A 112 8.45 18.93 -1.24
CA GLY A 112 7.73 20.09 -0.69
C GLY A 112 6.49 20.48 -1.50
N SER A 113 5.97 19.59 -2.35
CA SER A 113 4.77 19.84 -3.13
C SER A 113 3.52 19.76 -2.25
N GLN A 114 2.57 20.67 -2.47
CA GLN A 114 1.25 20.61 -1.84
C GLN A 114 0.40 19.53 -2.50
N VAL A 115 -0.59 19.03 -1.75
CA VAL A 115 -1.62 18.15 -2.30
C VAL A 115 -2.56 19.01 -3.15
N SER A 116 -2.57 18.78 -4.48
CA SER A 116 -3.44 19.45 -5.46
C SER A 116 -4.57 18.55 -5.95
#